data_AF-A0A1Y0IQ61-F1
#
_entry.id   AF-A0A1Y0IQ61-F1
#
_cell.length_a   1.000
_cell.length_b   1.000
_cell.length_c   1.000
_cell.angle_alpha   90.00
_cell.angle_beta   90.00
_cell.angle_gamma   90.00
#
_symmetry.space_group_name_H-M   'P 1'
#
loop_
_entity.id
_entity.type
_entity.pdbx_description
1 polymer ?
#
loop_
_entity_poly.entity_id
_entity_poly.type
_entity_poly.pdbx_seq_one_letter_code
_entity_poly.pdbx_strand_id
1 'polypeptide(L)'
;MKRRAYLLAGVGVLLLVFLLSPLGFDLFRKAIFTDLLQSSPSTKKVAALVHVEPESIQDLGQAEVGEGLYTPRNWVFHSGDSLYLVERYLNKGDKYACCYAVVAQGVPLSLDDAQLVESIRLEGSVLSKHEVRFYRDSALRETVTYYKTALENLGETYISLVSVDGRRINFFQNPQVQNF
;
A
#
# COMPACT_ATOMS: atom_id res chain seq x y z
N MET A 1 -28.62 -40.13 3.33
CA MET A 1 -28.45 -38.75 2.81
C MET A 1 -29.18 -37.68 3.62
N LYS A 2 -30.47 -37.84 3.98
CA LYS A 2 -31.27 -36.80 4.67
C LYS A 2 -30.71 -36.29 6.02
N ARG A 3 -30.12 -37.15 6.86
CA ARG A 3 -29.57 -36.75 8.18
C ARG A 3 -28.43 -35.73 8.12
N ARG A 4 -27.62 -35.73 7.07
CA ARG A 4 -26.52 -34.76 6.91
C ARG A 4 -27.03 -33.36 6.53
N ALA A 5 -28.14 -33.28 5.79
CA ALA A 5 -28.76 -32.02 5.41
C ALA A 5 -29.36 -31.28 6.61
N TYR A 6 -30.04 -32.00 7.52
CA TYR A 6 -30.57 -31.40 8.74
C TYR A 6 -29.48 -30.95 9.73
N LEU A 7 -28.37 -31.69 9.79
CA LEU A 7 -27.22 -31.31 10.63
C LEU A 7 -26.57 -30.01 10.13
N LEU A 8 -26.38 -29.88 8.82
CA LEU A 8 -25.83 -28.68 8.18
C LEU A 8 -26.78 -27.47 8.32
N ALA A 9 -28.09 -27.68 8.16
CA ALA A 9 -29.08 -26.63 8.36
C ALA A 9 -29.13 -26.16 9.82
N GLY A 10 -29.05 -27.08 10.79
CA GLY A 10 -29.04 -26.75 12.22
C GLY A 10 -27.80 -25.96 12.64
N VAL A 11 -26.62 -26.32 12.12
CA VAL A 11 -25.36 -25.58 12.36
C VAL A 11 -25.42 -24.18 11.75
N GLY A 12 -25.99 -24.04 10.54
CA GLY A 12 -26.16 -22.74 9.90
C GLY A 12 -27.07 -21.80 10.68
N VAL A 13 -28.19 -22.30 11.22
CA VAL A 13 -29.11 -21.50 12.04
C VAL A 13 -28.46 -21.09 13.37
N LEU A 14 -27.72 -22.00 14.02
CA LEU A 14 -26.98 -21.69 15.26
C LEU A 14 -25.91 -20.62 15.05
N LEU A 15 -25.16 -20.68 13.94
CA LEU A 15 -24.19 -19.65 13.57
C LEU A 15 -24.86 -18.29 13.31
N LEU A 16 -26.02 -18.28 12.64
CA LEU A 16 -26.75 -17.05 12.37
C LEU A 16 -27.26 -16.41 13.67
N VAL A 17 -27.84 -17.22 14.57
CA VAL A 17 -28.30 -16.75 15.90
C VAL A 17 -27.13 -16.25 16.73
N PHE A 18 -25.97 -16.91 16.66
CA PHE A 18 -24.76 -16.46 17.33
C PHE A 18 -24.28 -15.11 16.77
N LEU A 19 -24.16 -14.95 15.45
CA LEU A 19 -23.74 -13.70 14.81
C LEU A 19 -24.70 -12.52 15.07
N LEU A 20 -25.99 -12.81 15.26
CA LEU A 20 -27.01 -11.81 15.61
C LEU A 20 -27.09 -11.52 17.13
N SER A 21 -26.45 -12.33 17.97
CA SER A 21 -26.36 -12.06 19.41
C SER A 21 -25.37 -10.92 19.68
N PRO A 22 -25.51 -10.14 20.76
CA PRO A 22 -24.57 -9.07 21.10
C PRO A 22 -23.12 -9.57 21.23
N LEU A 23 -22.94 -10.78 21.77
CA LEU A 23 -21.61 -11.39 21.96
C LEU A 23 -20.99 -11.83 20.63
N GLY A 24 -21.77 -12.51 19.77
CA GLY A 24 -21.26 -12.93 18.47
C GLY A 24 -21.09 -11.78 17.49
N PHE A 25 -21.94 -10.74 17.57
CA PHE A 25 -21.75 -9.50 16.83
C PHE A 25 -20.49 -8.75 17.30
N ASP A 26 -20.21 -8.67 18.61
CA ASP A 26 -18.98 -8.03 19.10
C ASP A 26 -17.72 -8.83 18.73
N LEU A 27 -17.76 -10.17 18.78
CA LEU A 27 -16.67 -11.02 18.33
C LEU A 27 -16.46 -10.95 16.81
N PHE A 28 -17.53 -10.95 16.02
CA PHE A 28 -17.49 -10.78 14.57
C PHE A 28 -16.97 -9.40 14.20
N ARG A 29 -17.48 -8.35 14.85
CA ARG A 29 -17.01 -6.99 14.71
C ARG A 29 -15.53 -6.92 15.06
N LYS A 30 -15.08 -7.45 16.20
CA LYS A 30 -13.65 -7.46 16.55
C LYS A 30 -12.83 -8.22 15.50
N ALA A 31 -13.25 -9.40 15.05
CA ALA A 31 -12.53 -10.17 14.03
C ALA A 31 -12.41 -9.39 12.71
N ILE A 32 -13.50 -8.83 12.20
CA ILE A 32 -13.52 -8.05 10.95
C ILE A 32 -12.74 -6.74 11.11
N PHE A 33 -12.98 -5.99 12.18
CA PHE A 33 -12.36 -4.69 12.39
C PHE A 33 -10.88 -4.81 12.75
N THR A 34 -10.40 -5.90 13.35
CA THR A 34 -8.97 -6.08 13.65
C THR A 34 -8.15 -6.29 12.37
N ASP A 35 -8.71 -6.95 11.36
CA ASP A 35 -8.02 -7.10 10.07
C ASP A 35 -8.20 -5.87 9.17
N LEU A 36 -9.33 -5.16 9.26
CA LEU A 36 -9.56 -3.90 8.56
C LEU A 36 -8.78 -2.71 9.16
N LEU A 37 -8.60 -2.65 10.48
CA LEU A 37 -7.93 -1.58 11.24
C LEU A 37 -6.61 -2.08 11.85
N GLN A 38 -5.76 -2.72 11.04
CA GLN A 38 -4.39 -2.95 11.51
C GLN A 38 -3.72 -1.61 11.78
N SER A 39 -3.09 -1.47 12.95
CA SER A 39 -2.32 -0.28 13.28
C SER A 39 -1.06 -0.24 12.44
N SER A 40 -0.63 0.98 12.08
CA SER A 40 0.65 1.21 11.42
C SER A 40 1.80 0.56 12.22
N PRO A 41 2.80 -0.05 11.55
CA PRO A 41 4.01 -0.52 12.20
C PRO A 41 4.67 0.60 13.02
N SER A 42 5.36 0.26 14.09
CA SER A 42 6.10 1.28 14.85
C SER A 42 7.23 1.86 14.01
N THR A 43 7.46 3.17 14.11
CA THR A 43 8.54 3.88 13.40
C THR A 43 9.90 3.24 13.66
N LYS A 44 10.16 2.78 14.89
CA LYS A 44 11.38 2.03 15.25
C LYS A 44 11.59 0.75 14.41
N LYS A 45 10.53 0.00 14.14
CA LYS A 45 10.63 -1.22 13.31
C LYS A 45 10.88 -0.87 11.85
N VAL A 46 10.20 0.15 11.35
CA VAL A 46 10.40 0.62 9.97
C VAL A 46 11.81 1.15 9.79
N ALA A 47 12.30 1.94 10.73
CA ALA A 47 13.64 2.50 10.74
C ALA A 47 14.72 1.42 10.72
N ALA A 48 14.55 0.37 11.52
CA ALA A 48 15.42 -0.80 11.49
C ALA A 48 15.36 -1.55 10.15
N LEU A 49 14.17 -1.68 9.55
CA LEU A 49 13.96 -2.36 8.26
C LEU A 49 14.63 -1.60 7.10
N VAL A 50 14.47 -0.28 7.06
CA VAL A 50 14.95 0.55 5.94
C VAL A 50 16.28 1.23 6.22
N HIS A 51 16.91 0.89 7.35
CA HIS A 51 18.23 1.35 7.80
C HIS A 51 18.36 2.88 7.90
N VAL A 52 17.39 3.52 8.54
CA VAL A 52 17.40 4.96 8.86
C VAL A 52 17.21 5.18 10.36
N GLU A 53 17.40 6.41 10.83
CA GLU A 53 17.19 6.75 12.24
C GLU A 53 15.69 6.79 12.59
N PRO A 54 15.26 6.23 13.73
CA PRO A 54 13.85 6.23 14.11
C PRO A 54 13.22 7.62 14.22
N GLU A 55 14.00 8.64 14.57
CA GLU A 55 13.50 10.01 14.73
C GLU A 55 13.24 10.71 13.39
N SER A 56 13.82 10.22 12.28
CA SER A 56 13.62 10.80 10.95
C SER A 56 12.43 10.21 10.21
N ILE A 57 11.77 9.18 10.76
CA ILE A 57 10.62 8.53 10.15
C ILE A 57 9.32 9.25 10.52
N GLN A 58 8.61 9.70 9.48
CA GLN A 58 7.24 10.20 9.58
C GLN A 58 6.26 9.23 8.91
N ASP A 59 5.18 8.86 9.59
CA ASP A 59 4.06 8.10 9.00
C ASP A 59 3.19 9.03 8.15
N LEU A 60 3.03 8.70 6.88
CA LEU A 60 2.23 9.44 5.91
C LEU A 60 0.92 8.74 5.54
N GLY A 61 0.58 7.62 6.20
CA GLY A 61 -0.64 6.86 5.94
C GLY A 61 -0.39 5.69 5.00
N GLN A 62 -1.18 5.58 3.92
CA GLN A 62 -1.23 4.37 3.10
C GLN A 62 -1.10 4.66 1.61
N ALA A 63 -0.62 3.67 0.88
CA ALA A 63 -0.66 3.62 -0.58
C ALA A 63 -1.08 2.24 -1.05
N GLU A 64 -1.75 2.20 -2.20
CA GLU A 64 -2.01 0.97 -2.93
C GLU A 64 -0.89 0.72 -3.93
N VAL A 65 -0.26 -0.45 -3.89
CA VAL A 65 0.82 -0.86 -4.78
C VAL A 65 0.31 -2.06 -5.57
N GLY A 66 0.19 -1.90 -6.89
CA GLY A 66 -0.35 -2.94 -7.76
C GLY A 66 0.57 -4.16 -7.90
N GLU A 67 1.89 -3.94 -7.95
CA GLU A 67 2.91 -4.97 -8.14
C GLU A 67 4.22 -4.63 -7.40
N GLY A 68 5.02 -5.65 -7.10
CA GLY A 68 6.34 -5.51 -6.44
C GLY A 68 6.32 -5.77 -4.92
N LEU A 69 5.18 -5.50 -4.26
CA LEU A 69 4.89 -5.87 -2.87
C LEU A 69 3.82 -6.98 -2.80
N TYR A 70 3.79 -7.73 -1.70
CA TYR A 70 2.85 -8.82 -1.48
C TYR A 70 1.46 -8.35 -1.10
N THR A 71 1.34 -7.26 -0.35
CA THR A 71 0.04 -6.69 0.02
C THR A 71 -0.34 -5.56 -0.93
N PRO A 72 -1.61 -5.51 -1.40
CA PRO A 72 -2.06 -4.40 -2.24
C PRO A 72 -2.01 -3.06 -1.53
N ARG A 73 -2.31 -3.00 -0.22
CA ARG A 73 -2.23 -1.78 0.58
C ARG A 73 -1.04 -1.84 1.51
N ASN A 74 -0.20 -0.80 1.46
CA ASN A 74 1.06 -0.67 2.19
C ASN A 74 1.07 0.63 2.99
N TRP A 75 1.89 0.67 4.02
CA TRP A 75 2.13 1.89 4.81
C TRP A 75 3.17 2.77 4.13
N VAL A 76 2.95 4.07 4.16
CA VAL A 76 3.85 5.07 3.57
C VAL A 76 4.57 5.78 4.69
N PHE A 77 5.88 5.76 4.65
CA PHE A 77 6.73 6.51 5.55
C PHE A 77 7.61 7.47 4.77
N HIS A 78 8.02 8.55 5.40
CA HIS A 78 8.96 9.53 4.83
C HIS A 78 10.17 9.67 5.74
N SER A 79 11.36 9.71 5.13
CA SER A 79 12.61 10.04 5.81
C SER A 79 13.60 10.59 4.78
N GLY A 80 14.13 11.81 5.04
CA GLY A 80 15.02 12.49 4.10
C GLY A 80 14.32 12.77 2.76
N ASP A 81 14.97 12.39 1.67
CA ASP A 81 14.48 12.60 0.29
C ASP A 81 13.80 11.34 -0.29
N SER A 82 13.19 10.51 0.57
CA SER A 82 12.62 9.22 0.14
C SER A 82 11.30 8.90 0.84
N LEU A 83 10.41 8.27 0.08
CA LEU A 83 9.25 7.58 0.63
C LEU A 83 9.54 6.08 0.72
N TYR A 84 9.07 5.47 1.80
CA TYR A 84 9.22 4.05 2.07
C TYR A 84 7.83 3.42 2.12
N LEU A 85 7.57 2.47 1.22
CA LEU A 85 6.35 1.69 1.16
C LEU A 85 6.58 0.35 1.86
N VAL A 86 5.92 0.13 2.99
CA VAL A 86 6.18 -1.03 3.85
C VAL A 86 4.94 -1.92 3.93
N GLU A 87 5.15 -3.22 3.85
CA GLU A 87 4.07 -4.23 3.90
C GLU A 87 3.15 -4.04 5.10
N ARG A 88 1.84 -4.15 4.85
CA ARG A 88 0.81 -4.04 5.90
C ARG A 88 0.98 -5.08 7.00
N TYR A 89 1.44 -6.29 6.65
CA TYR A 89 1.59 -7.40 7.59
C TYR A 89 2.99 -7.55 8.18
N LEU A 90 3.78 -6.46 8.24
CA LEU A 90 5.12 -6.46 8.86
C LEU A 90 5.16 -7.12 10.26
N ASN A 91 4.06 -7.06 11.01
CA ASN A 91 3.94 -7.62 12.37
C ASN A 91 3.39 -9.06 12.45
N LYS A 92 3.01 -9.70 11.33
CA LYS A 92 2.24 -10.97 11.35
C LYS A 92 2.83 -12.12 10.50
N GLY A 93 4.08 -12.05 10.06
CA GLY A 93 4.76 -13.21 9.47
C GLY A 93 6.07 -12.91 8.75
N ASP A 94 6.98 -13.89 8.77
CA ASP A 94 8.35 -13.78 8.27
C ASP A 94 8.43 -13.34 6.80
N LYS A 95 7.46 -13.78 5.98
CA LYS A 95 7.43 -13.48 4.54
C LYS A 95 7.25 -11.99 4.21
N TYR A 96 6.55 -11.23 5.07
CA TYR A 96 6.23 -9.82 4.85
C TYR A 96 7.19 -8.89 5.61
N ALA A 97 7.86 -9.42 6.64
CA ALA A 97 8.70 -8.66 7.56
C ALA A 97 9.90 -7.96 6.89
N CYS A 98 10.28 -8.39 5.68
CA CYS A 98 11.50 -7.95 5.01
C CYS A 98 11.26 -7.37 3.61
N CYS A 99 10.01 -7.05 3.24
CA CYS A 99 9.68 -6.46 1.95
C CYS A 99 9.30 -4.98 2.11
N TYR A 100 9.90 -4.14 1.28
CA TYR A 100 9.58 -2.71 1.21
C TYR A 100 9.99 -2.16 -0.15
N ALA A 101 9.41 -1.02 -0.53
CA ALA A 101 9.86 -0.24 -1.68
C ALA A 101 10.37 1.13 -1.23
N VAL A 102 11.36 1.65 -1.94
CA VAL A 102 11.88 3.01 -1.75
C VAL A 102 11.55 3.80 -3.00
N VAL A 103 10.78 4.88 -2.84
CA VAL A 103 10.51 5.87 -3.88
C VAL A 103 11.49 7.02 -3.65
N ALA A 104 12.45 7.19 -4.57
CA ALA A 104 13.36 8.32 -4.54
C ALA A 104 12.63 9.63 -4.88
N GLN A 105 13.20 10.75 -4.43
CA GLN A 105 12.73 12.08 -4.79
C GLN A 105 12.57 12.24 -6.31
N GLY A 106 11.53 12.96 -6.70
CA GLY A 106 11.21 13.20 -8.10
C GLY A 106 12.26 14.09 -8.77
N VAL A 107 12.59 13.76 -10.01
CA VAL A 107 13.35 14.63 -10.90
C VAL A 107 12.45 15.20 -12.00
N PRO A 108 12.75 16.42 -12.51
CA PRO A 108 12.04 16.97 -13.66
C PRO A 108 12.11 16.04 -14.88
N LEU A 109 11.08 16.11 -15.72
CA LEU A 109 11.05 15.35 -16.97
C LEU A 109 12.08 15.89 -17.95
N SER A 110 12.84 14.98 -18.57
CA SER A 110 13.66 15.31 -19.73
C SER A 110 12.82 15.38 -21.00
N LEU A 111 13.42 15.84 -22.10
CA LEU A 111 12.76 15.88 -23.40
C LEU A 111 12.37 14.49 -23.90
N ASP A 112 13.22 13.49 -23.64
CA ASP A 112 12.98 12.09 -24.00
C ASP A 112 11.83 11.49 -23.16
N ASP A 113 11.75 11.85 -21.88
CA ASP A 113 10.65 11.41 -21.01
C ASP A 113 9.31 11.96 -21.49
N ALA A 114 9.26 13.23 -21.93
CA ALA A 114 8.05 13.85 -22.45
C ALA A 114 7.50 13.12 -23.68
N GLN A 115 8.39 12.77 -24.63
CA GLN A 115 8.00 12.00 -25.82
C GLN A 115 7.49 10.60 -25.45
N LEU A 116 8.17 9.93 -24.51
CA LEU A 116 7.76 8.60 -24.05
C LEU A 116 6.38 8.66 -23.38
N VAL A 117 6.16 9.62 -22.48
CA VAL A 117 4.89 9.83 -21.76
C VAL A 117 3.73 10.08 -22.73
N GLU A 118 3.93 10.90 -23.77
CA GLU A 118 2.93 11.13 -24.81
C GLU A 118 2.58 9.83 -25.57
N SER A 119 3.59 8.99 -25.85
CA SER A 119 3.40 7.75 -26.60
C SER A 119 2.59 6.69 -25.83
N ILE A 120 2.73 6.65 -24.51
CA ILE A 120 2.09 5.63 -23.64
C ILE A 120 0.74 6.09 -23.08
N ARG A 121 0.32 7.33 -23.37
CA ARG A 121 -0.98 7.91 -22.98
C ARG A 121 -1.28 7.76 -21.48
N LEU A 122 -0.33 8.18 -20.62
CA LEU A 122 -0.62 8.25 -19.19
C LEU A 122 -1.82 9.18 -18.93
N GLU A 123 -2.70 8.75 -18.04
CA GLU A 123 -3.85 9.55 -17.62
C GLU A 123 -3.38 10.71 -16.72
N GLY A 124 -3.84 11.93 -16.99
CA GLY A 124 -3.56 13.12 -16.18
C GLY A 124 -2.30 13.90 -16.57
N SER A 125 -1.98 14.91 -15.77
CA SER A 125 -0.78 15.72 -15.97
C SER A 125 0.43 15.05 -15.31
N VAL A 126 1.48 14.79 -16.08
CA VAL A 126 2.73 14.20 -15.57
C VAL A 126 3.66 15.29 -15.03
N LEU A 127 4.09 15.15 -13.79
CA LEU A 127 4.78 16.20 -13.03
C LEU A 127 6.29 15.94 -12.89
N SER A 128 6.65 14.69 -12.62
CA SER A 128 8.04 14.30 -12.31
C SER A 128 8.24 12.81 -12.56
N LYS A 129 9.52 12.41 -12.63
CA LYS A 129 9.96 11.03 -12.74
C LYS A 129 10.60 10.58 -11.43
N HIS A 130 10.27 9.39 -10.99
CA HIS A 130 10.76 8.79 -9.75
C HIS A 130 11.38 7.43 -10.03
N GLU A 131 12.48 7.12 -9.36
CA GLU A 131 13.02 5.78 -9.30
C GLU A 131 12.44 5.05 -8.09
N VAL A 132 11.82 3.88 -8.33
CA VAL A 132 11.28 3.03 -7.28
C VAL A 132 12.08 1.74 -7.22
N ARG A 133 12.64 1.45 -6.04
CA ARG A 133 13.45 0.27 -5.77
C ARG A 133 12.70 -0.67 -4.84
N PHE A 134 12.52 -1.92 -5.27
CA PHE A 134 11.82 -2.93 -4.47
C PHE A 134 12.83 -3.87 -3.82
N TYR A 135 12.68 -4.06 -2.51
CA TYR A 135 13.56 -4.87 -1.69
C TYR A 135 12.82 -6.06 -1.10
N ARG A 136 13.52 -7.18 -0.99
CA ARG A 136 13.08 -8.37 -0.25
C ARG A 136 14.26 -9.00 0.44
N ASP A 137 14.14 -9.20 1.75
CA ASP A 137 15.22 -9.71 2.61
C ASP A 137 16.45 -8.80 2.57
N SER A 138 16.21 -7.49 2.55
CA SER A 138 17.23 -6.42 2.40
C SER A 138 18.00 -6.46 1.07
N ALA A 139 17.67 -7.37 0.15
CA ALA A 139 18.26 -7.44 -1.18
C ALA A 139 17.39 -6.68 -2.19
N LEU A 140 18.02 -5.83 -3.00
CA LEU A 140 17.39 -5.18 -4.14
C LEU A 140 16.92 -6.25 -5.14
N ARG A 141 15.65 -6.18 -5.55
CA ARG A 141 15.05 -7.12 -6.50
C ARG A 141 14.85 -6.51 -7.87
N GLU A 142 14.30 -5.30 -7.89
CA GLU A 142 14.01 -4.59 -9.12
C GLU A 142 14.07 -3.08 -8.87
N THR A 143 14.34 -2.35 -9.95
CA THR A 143 14.29 -0.89 -10.00
C THR A 143 13.44 -0.52 -11.19
N VAL A 144 12.43 0.32 -10.96
CA VAL A 144 11.43 0.68 -11.96
C VAL A 144 11.25 2.18 -11.96
N THR A 145 11.18 2.76 -13.15
CA THR A 145 10.86 4.17 -13.32
C THR A 145 9.36 4.37 -13.30
N TYR A 146 8.91 5.27 -12.43
CA TYR A 146 7.53 5.71 -12.35
C TYR A 146 7.42 7.20 -12.65
N TYR A 147 6.27 7.59 -13.19
CA TYR A 147 5.92 8.96 -13.49
C TYR A 147 4.81 9.40 -12.55
N LYS A 148 5.03 10.52 -11.86
CA LYS A 148 4.04 11.12 -10.97
C LYS A 148 2.96 11.80 -11.81
N THR A 149 1.73 11.33 -11.68
CA THR A 149 0.56 11.88 -12.36
C THR A 149 -0.41 12.46 -11.35
N ALA A 150 -0.93 13.64 -11.68
CA ALA A 150 -2.07 14.23 -10.99
C ALA A 150 -3.35 13.80 -11.72
N LEU A 151 -4.19 13.04 -11.02
CA LEU A 151 -5.49 12.57 -11.50
C LEU A 151 -6.60 13.36 -10.83
N GLU A 152 -7.52 13.91 -11.61
CA GLU A 152 -8.73 14.55 -11.09
C GLU A 152 -9.91 13.58 -11.14
N ASN A 153 -10.55 13.36 -10.00
CA ASN A 153 -11.77 12.56 -9.93
C ASN A 153 -12.76 13.21 -8.95
N LEU A 154 -13.99 13.47 -9.41
CA LEU A 154 -15.05 14.12 -8.62
C LEU A 154 -14.65 15.43 -7.92
N GLY A 155 -13.74 16.20 -8.52
CA GLY A 155 -13.26 17.47 -7.97
C GLY A 155 -12.12 17.33 -6.94
N GLU A 156 -11.62 16.12 -6.71
CA GLU A 156 -10.44 15.87 -5.88
C GLU A 156 -9.24 15.48 -6.76
N THR A 157 -8.07 16.03 -6.42
CA THR A 157 -6.80 15.66 -7.07
C THR A 157 -6.10 14.58 -6.26
N TYR A 158 -5.79 13.46 -6.90
CA TYR A 158 -5.04 12.36 -6.33
C TYR A 158 -3.71 12.20 -7.05
N ILE A 159 -2.69 11.76 -6.31
CA ILE A 159 -1.38 11.47 -6.88
C ILE A 159 -1.24 9.97 -7.07
N SER A 160 -0.87 9.60 -8.29
CA SER A 160 -0.46 8.24 -8.64
C SER A 160 0.95 8.27 -9.21
N LEU A 161 1.71 7.22 -8.96
CA LEU A 161 2.93 6.91 -9.68
C LEU A 161 2.58 5.82 -10.68
N VAL A 162 2.83 6.06 -11.96
CA VAL A 162 2.54 5.11 -13.04
C VAL A 162 3.80 4.82 -13.83
N SER A 163 4.11 3.55 -14.03
CA SER A 163 5.22 3.11 -14.88
C SER A 163 4.76 2.80 -16.30
N VAL A 164 5.71 2.73 -17.24
CA VAL A 164 5.42 2.48 -18.66
C VAL A 164 4.82 1.08 -18.91
N ASP A 165 5.16 0.10 -18.08
CA ASP A 165 4.59 -1.26 -18.12
C ASP A 165 3.21 -1.35 -17.46
N GLY A 166 2.64 -0.23 -17.00
CA GLY A 166 1.27 -0.15 -16.47
C GLY A 166 1.14 -0.40 -14.98
N ARG A 167 2.24 -0.58 -14.24
CA ARG A 167 2.20 -0.68 -12.78
C ARG A 167 1.81 0.66 -12.18
N ARG A 168 1.09 0.63 -11.05
CA ARG A 168 0.59 1.82 -10.36
C ARG A 168 0.88 1.77 -8.87
N ILE A 169 1.19 2.94 -8.31
CA ILE A 169 1.20 3.19 -6.87
C ILE A 169 0.27 4.38 -6.60
N ASN A 170 -0.85 4.13 -5.93
CA ASN A 170 -1.86 5.16 -5.63
C ASN A 170 -1.73 5.59 -4.18
N PHE A 171 -1.50 6.87 -3.93
CA PHE A 171 -1.39 7.40 -2.57
C PHE A 171 -2.75 7.87 -2.08
N PHE A 172 -3.13 7.45 -0.87
CA PHE A 172 -4.34 7.94 -0.24
C PHE A 172 -4.06 9.32 0.37
N GLN A 173 -4.91 10.30 0.03
CA GLN A 173 -4.88 11.72 0.43
C GLN A 173 -3.87 12.08 1.54
N ASN A 174 -2.64 12.45 1.15
CA ASN A 174 -1.68 13.11 2.05
C ASN A 174 -0.99 14.28 1.31
N PRO A 175 -1.12 15.53 1.81
CA PRO A 175 -0.49 16.71 1.20
C PRO A 175 1.03 16.63 1.09
N GLN A 176 1.72 15.91 1.99
CA GLN A 176 3.17 15.79 1.93
C GLN A 176 3.64 14.95 0.74
N VAL A 177 2.85 13.95 0.32
CA VAL A 177 3.11 13.18 -0.90
C VAL A 177 2.89 14.02 -2.16
N GLN A 178 1.99 15.01 -2.10
CA GLN A 178 1.76 15.92 -3.22
C GLN A 178 2.99 16.80 -3.53
N ASN A 179 3.81 17.09 -2.52
CA ASN A 179 5.01 17.91 -2.65
C ASN A 179 6.31 17.10 -2.85
N PHE A 180 6.23 15.77 -2.84
CA PHE A 180 7.35 14.84 -3.02
C PHE A 180 7.63 14.52 -4.49
#